data_AF-A0A432F2E3-F1
#
_entry.id   AF-A0A432F2E3-F1
#
_cell.length_a   1.000
_cell.length_b   1.000
_cell.length_c   1.000
_cell.angle_alpha   90.00
_cell.angle_beta   90.00
_cell.angle_gamma   90.00
#
_symmetry.space_group_name_H-M   'P 1'
#
loop_
_entity.id
_entity.type
_entity.pdbx_description
1 polymer ?
#
loop_
_entity_poly.entity_id
_entity_poly.type
_entity_poly.pdbx_seq_one_letter_code
_entity_poly.pdbx_strand_id
1 'polypeptide(L)'
;MRYSMFAGGKRLRPILCMAAAEACGGRASDSLILGSAVECIHTYSLIHDDLPGMDDDDLRRGKPTNHVVYGEGIAVLAGDALLTLAFELANQARATKRYKQNDFVGELARTAGHAQLIAGQVADLEGEGKPVSRAQLRYIHERKTSALLTCSVRLGGMSANATPRQLQALTVFGHHVGLAFQVIDDILDVTLSSEQLGKTAGKDAAVQKATYPSIVGLAKSRKIAADLTAKAYAALKPFKGQAVALEALADYLLKRDH
;
A
#
# COMPACT_ATOMS: atom_id res chain seq x y z
N MET A 1 8.87 -1.23 -18.16
CA MET A 1 7.76 -0.41 -17.59
C MET A 1 6.36 -0.94 -17.95
N ARG A 2 5.90 -0.82 -19.21
CA ARG A 2 4.50 -1.14 -19.61
C ARG A 2 4.09 -2.57 -19.27
N TYR A 3 4.98 -3.54 -19.46
CA TYR A 3 4.73 -4.94 -19.12
C TYR A 3 4.19 -5.10 -17.70
N SER A 4 4.96 -4.68 -16.68
CA SER A 4 4.56 -4.79 -15.27
C SER A 4 3.39 -3.90 -14.90
N MET A 5 3.32 -2.68 -15.48
CA MET A 5 2.22 -1.73 -15.24
C MET A 5 0.87 -2.28 -15.72
N PHE A 6 0.85 -3.00 -16.84
CA PHE A 6 -0.37 -3.56 -17.43
C PHE A 6 -0.50 -5.07 -17.25
N ALA A 7 0.33 -5.69 -16.41
CA ALA A 7 0.25 -7.13 -16.05
C ALA A 7 -1.01 -7.50 -15.25
N GLY A 8 -1.93 -6.57 -15.00
CA GLY A 8 -3.08 -6.72 -14.10
C GLY A 8 -2.81 -6.13 -12.71
N GLY A 9 -3.56 -6.57 -11.70
CA GLY A 9 -3.50 -6.07 -10.33
C GLY A 9 -4.80 -5.37 -9.91
N LYS A 10 -5.06 -5.33 -8.60
CA LYS A 10 -6.33 -4.83 -8.03
C LYS A 10 -6.55 -3.32 -8.18
N ARG A 11 -5.50 -2.56 -8.51
CA ARG A 11 -5.51 -1.08 -8.61
C ARG A 11 -6.08 -0.37 -7.38
N LEU A 12 -5.90 -0.99 -6.20
CA LEU A 12 -6.47 -0.51 -4.95
C LEU A 12 -6.01 0.92 -4.60
N ARG A 13 -4.73 1.23 -4.80
CA ARG A 13 -4.14 2.53 -4.46
C ARG A 13 -4.73 3.68 -5.31
N PRO A 14 -4.77 3.59 -6.65
CA PRO A 14 -5.54 4.53 -7.47
C PRO A 14 -7.01 4.66 -7.07
N ILE A 15 -7.68 3.53 -6.79
CA ILE A 15 -9.10 3.53 -6.43
C ILE A 15 -9.32 4.26 -5.09
N LEU A 16 -8.44 4.05 -4.10
CA LEU A 16 -8.46 4.78 -2.84
C LEU A 16 -8.20 6.28 -3.02
N CYS A 17 -7.31 6.65 -3.93
CA CYS A 17 -7.06 8.05 -4.29
C CYS A 17 -8.33 8.71 -4.85
N MET A 18 -9.03 8.04 -5.77
CA MET A 18 -10.32 8.50 -6.32
C MET A 18 -11.39 8.63 -5.25
N ALA A 19 -11.58 7.59 -4.43
CA ALA A 19 -12.58 7.59 -3.37
C ALA A 19 -12.33 8.68 -2.32
N ALA A 20 -11.07 8.99 -2.02
CA ALA A 20 -10.72 10.09 -1.12
C ALA A 20 -10.99 11.48 -1.72
N ALA A 21 -10.83 11.63 -3.04
CA ALA A 21 -11.20 12.87 -3.72
C ALA A 21 -12.72 13.10 -3.66
N GLU A 22 -13.51 12.06 -3.95
CA GLU A 22 -14.97 12.09 -3.86
C GLU A 22 -15.45 12.38 -2.44
N ALA A 23 -14.87 11.73 -1.44
CA ALA A 23 -15.20 11.98 -0.03
C ALA A 23 -14.92 13.43 0.40
N CYS A 24 -13.99 14.12 -0.26
CA CYS A 24 -13.67 15.51 -0.02
C CYS A 24 -14.51 16.50 -0.86
N GLY A 25 -15.46 16.01 -1.66
CA GLY A 25 -16.31 16.83 -2.53
C GLY A 25 -15.70 17.16 -3.90
N GLY A 26 -14.59 16.53 -4.27
CA GLY A 26 -14.00 16.60 -5.61
C GLY A 26 -14.55 15.52 -6.54
N ARG A 27 -14.02 15.45 -7.77
CA ARG A 27 -14.34 14.38 -8.73
C ARG A 27 -13.20 13.37 -8.77
N ALA A 28 -13.51 12.09 -8.94
CA ALA A 28 -12.50 11.05 -9.16
C ALA A 28 -11.53 11.38 -10.32
N SER A 29 -12.02 12.04 -11.38
CA SER A 29 -11.19 12.46 -12.52
C SER A 29 -10.05 13.40 -12.11
N ASP A 30 -10.25 14.22 -11.08
CA ASP A 30 -9.28 15.22 -10.64
C ASP A 30 -8.08 14.57 -9.92
N SER A 31 -8.22 13.33 -9.44
CA SER A 31 -7.18 12.58 -8.75
C SER A 31 -6.45 11.56 -9.64
N LEU A 32 -6.85 11.38 -10.90
CA LEU A 32 -6.33 10.30 -11.76
C LEU A 32 -4.81 10.39 -11.98
N ILE A 33 -4.27 11.60 -12.18
CA ILE A 33 -2.83 11.80 -12.36
C ILE A 33 -2.07 11.38 -11.09
N LEU A 34 -2.54 11.81 -9.92
CA LEU A 34 -1.92 11.46 -8.65
C LEU A 34 -2.11 9.98 -8.28
N GLY A 35 -3.28 9.40 -8.56
CA GLY A 35 -3.51 7.96 -8.42
C GLY A 35 -2.58 7.14 -9.30
N SER A 36 -2.36 7.58 -10.54
CA SER A 36 -1.41 6.96 -11.47
C SER A 36 0.03 7.07 -10.98
N ALA A 37 0.42 8.22 -10.42
CA ALA A 37 1.73 8.41 -9.81
C ALA A 37 1.96 7.41 -8.66
N VAL A 38 0.96 7.19 -7.81
CA VAL A 38 1.06 6.19 -6.74
C VAL A 38 1.14 4.76 -7.29
N GLU A 39 0.43 4.43 -8.37
CA GLU A 39 0.55 3.11 -9.00
C GLU A 39 1.91 2.91 -9.68
N CYS A 40 2.55 3.96 -10.18
CA CYS A 40 3.94 3.93 -10.62
C CYS A 40 4.88 3.59 -9.45
N ILE A 41 4.71 4.23 -8.29
CA ILE A 41 5.45 3.90 -7.06
C ILE A 41 5.24 2.43 -6.67
N HIS A 42 3.99 1.99 -6.63
CA HIS A 42 3.66 0.61 -6.29
C HIS A 42 4.24 -0.39 -7.29
N THR A 43 4.18 -0.10 -8.58
CA THR A 43 4.62 -1.03 -9.61
C THR A 43 6.14 -1.12 -9.64
N TYR A 44 6.89 -0.02 -9.48
CA TYR A 44 8.34 -0.13 -9.39
C TYR A 44 8.75 -0.94 -8.16
N SER A 45 8.09 -0.72 -7.02
CA SER A 45 8.47 -1.41 -5.80
C SER A 45 8.37 -2.92 -5.99
N LEU A 46 7.31 -3.40 -6.64
CA LEU A 46 7.16 -4.82 -6.99
C LEU A 46 8.23 -5.31 -7.98
N ILE A 47 8.57 -4.53 -9.01
CA ILE A 47 9.60 -4.93 -9.98
C ILE A 47 10.95 -5.14 -9.26
N HIS A 48 11.29 -4.27 -8.32
CA HIS A 48 12.54 -4.39 -7.56
C HIS A 48 12.47 -5.47 -6.49
N ASP A 49 11.35 -5.61 -5.78
CA ASP A 49 11.08 -6.70 -4.80
C ASP A 49 11.26 -8.07 -5.45
N ASP A 50 10.87 -8.22 -6.71
CA ASP A 50 10.97 -9.47 -7.49
C ASP A 50 12.40 -9.82 -7.96
N LEU A 51 13.43 -8.98 -7.74
CA LEU A 51 14.79 -9.25 -8.26
C LEU A 51 15.49 -10.41 -7.49
N PRO A 52 16.48 -11.09 -8.11
CA PRO A 52 17.23 -12.16 -7.44
C PRO A 52 17.97 -11.75 -6.16
N GLY A 53 18.37 -10.47 -6.06
CA GLY A 53 18.97 -9.92 -4.84
C GLY A 53 17.97 -9.51 -3.76
N MET A 54 16.68 -9.80 -3.97
CA MET A 54 15.55 -9.43 -3.10
C MET A 54 14.73 -10.70 -2.84
N ASP A 55 13.47 -10.80 -3.29
CA ASP A 55 12.62 -11.98 -3.05
C ASP A 55 12.87 -13.13 -4.05
N ASP A 56 13.58 -12.89 -5.16
CA ASP A 56 13.87 -13.89 -6.21
C ASP A 56 12.61 -14.62 -6.75
N ASP A 57 11.51 -13.87 -6.89
CA ASP A 57 10.23 -14.43 -7.35
C ASP A 57 10.19 -14.55 -8.90
N ASP A 58 9.81 -15.72 -9.41
CA ASP A 58 9.63 -15.96 -10.86
C ASP A 58 8.30 -15.45 -11.41
N LEU A 59 7.27 -15.29 -10.56
CA LEU A 59 5.91 -14.95 -10.96
C LEU A 59 5.32 -13.77 -10.18
N ARG A 60 4.70 -12.84 -10.91
CA ARG A 60 3.92 -11.72 -10.35
C ARG A 60 2.65 -11.49 -11.16
N ARG A 61 1.51 -11.37 -10.46
CA ARG A 61 0.18 -11.15 -11.07
C ARG A 61 -0.16 -12.23 -12.13
N GLY A 62 0.25 -13.48 -11.88
CA GLY A 62 -0.01 -14.61 -12.78
C GLY A 62 0.83 -14.62 -14.06
N LYS A 63 1.90 -13.81 -14.13
CA LYS A 63 2.83 -13.73 -15.27
C LYS A 63 4.27 -13.79 -14.79
N PRO A 64 5.24 -14.18 -15.65
CA PRO A 64 6.66 -14.09 -15.32
C PRO A 64 7.07 -12.69 -14.84
N THR A 65 7.93 -12.61 -13.83
CA THR A 65 8.42 -11.32 -13.31
C THR A 65 9.24 -10.57 -14.35
N ASN A 66 9.47 -9.28 -14.10
CA ASN A 66 10.10 -8.41 -15.10
C ASN A 66 11.51 -8.91 -15.46
N HIS A 67 12.26 -9.35 -14.45
CA HIS A 67 13.64 -9.82 -14.63
C HIS A 67 13.69 -11.16 -15.36
N VAL A 68 12.70 -12.04 -15.16
CA VAL A 68 12.60 -13.30 -15.93
C VAL A 68 12.36 -13.03 -17.42
N VAL A 69 11.54 -12.02 -17.76
CA VAL A 69 11.23 -11.72 -19.17
C VAL A 69 12.33 -10.92 -19.86
N TYR A 70 12.94 -9.95 -19.16
CA TYR A 70 13.80 -8.94 -19.78
C TYR A 70 15.23 -8.89 -19.22
N GLY A 71 15.55 -9.73 -18.24
CA GLY A 71 16.82 -9.72 -17.50
C GLY A 71 16.85 -8.68 -16.37
N GLU A 72 17.75 -8.91 -15.41
CA GLU A 72 17.89 -8.08 -14.20
C GLU A 72 18.17 -6.61 -14.51
N GLY A 73 19.11 -6.32 -15.41
CA GLY A 73 19.49 -4.94 -15.75
C GLY A 73 18.31 -4.12 -16.29
N ILE A 74 17.44 -4.72 -17.11
CA ILE A 74 16.23 -4.05 -17.61
C ILE A 74 15.18 -3.91 -16.52
N ALA A 75 15.04 -4.88 -15.62
CA ALA A 75 14.11 -4.79 -14.49
C ALA A 75 14.48 -3.65 -13.54
N VAL A 76 15.77 -3.49 -13.20
CA VAL A 76 16.27 -2.36 -12.40
C VAL A 76 15.88 -1.03 -13.06
N LEU A 77 16.26 -0.84 -14.33
CA LEU A 77 15.99 0.40 -15.08
C LEU A 77 14.48 0.65 -15.27
N ALA A 78 13.67 -0.40 -15.43
CA ALA A 78 12.22 -0.28 -15.53
C ALA A 78 11.59 0.19 -14.22
N GLY A 79 12.13 -0.22 -13.08
CA GLY A 79 11.72 0.27 -11.77
C GLY A 79 12.13 1.75 -11.59
N ASP A 80 13.39 2.09 -11.86
CA ASP A 80 13.90 3.46 -11.75
C ASP A 80 13.12 4.45 -12.63
N ALA A 81 12.78 4.04 -13.85
CA ALA A 81 11.97 4.84 -14.76
C ALA A 81 10.53 5.01 -14.27
N LEU A 82 9.93 4.03 -13.60
CA LEU A 82 8.60 4.17 -12.99
C LEU A 82 8.62 5.06 -11.75
N LEU A 83 9.67 4.97 -10.93
CA LEU A 83 9.89 5.86 -9.79
C LEU A 83 9.99 7.31 -10.25
N THR A 84 10.79 7.59 -11.29
CA THR A 84 10.93 8.95 -11.85
C THR A 84 9.64 9.45 -12.52
N LEU A 85 8.95 8.60 -13.29
CA LEU A 85 7.66 8.94 -13.90
C LEU A 85 6.59 9.32 -12.84
N ALA A 86 6.60 8.69 -11.66
CA ALA A 86 5.67 9.05 -10.60
C ALA A 86 5.79 10.53 -10.19
N PHE A 87 7.01 11.05 -10.08
CA PHE A 87 7.25 12.45 -9.75
C PHE A 87 6.91 13.40 -10.90
N GLU A 88 7.18 12.99 -12.12
CA GLU A 88 6.76 13.73 -13.31
C GLU A 88 5.23 13.91 -13.34
N LEU A 89 4.49 12.82 -13.13
CA LEU A 89 3.02 12.85 -13.06
C LEU A 89 2.53 13.76 -11.93
N ALA A 90 3.11 13.66 -10.73
CA ALA A 90 2.70 14.53 -9.62
C ALA A 90 2.95 16.01 -9.88
N ASN A 91 4.02 16.35 -10.61
CA ASN A 91 4.29 17.72 -11.03
C ASN A 91 3.32 18.23 -12.12
N GLN A 92 2.71 17.33 -12.90
CA GLN A 92 1.68 17.66 -13.88
C GLN A 92 0.26 17.78 -13.27
N ALA A 93 0.08 17.33 -12.02
CA ALA A 93 -1.22 17.41 -11.35
C ALA A 93 -1.67 18.87 -11.15
N ARG A 94 -2.97 19.11 -11.32
CA ARG A 94 -3.56 20.45 -11.17
C ARG A 94 -3.50 20.88 -9.70
N ALA A 95 -2.87 22.03 -9.45
CA ALA A 95 -2.88 22.67 -8.14
C ALA A 95 -4.30 23.04 -7.68
N THR A 96 -4.52 22.98 -6.37
CA THR A 96 -5.74 23.46 -5.73
C THR A 96 -5.49 24.77 -4.98
N LYS A 97 -6.52 25.29 -4.28
CA LYS A 97 -6.37 26.49 -3.46
C LYS A 97 -5.38 26.28 -2.32
N ARG A 98 -5.43 25.11 -1.66
CA ARG A 98 -4.62 24.77 -0.48
C ARG A 98 -3.33 24.01 -0.80
N TYR A 99 -3.29 23.28 -1.91
CA TYR A 99 -2.18 22.39 -2.24
C TYR A 99 -1.62 22.71 -3.62
N LYS A 100 -0.30 22.82 -3.73
CA LYS A 100 0.44 23.09 -4.97
C LYS A 100 1.23 21.84 -5.38
N GLN A 101 1.86 21.89 -6.55
CA GLN A 101 2.63 20.77 -7.09
C GLN A 101 3.72 20.27 -6.14
N ASN A 102 4.39 21.18 -5.42
CA ASN A 102 5.41 20.82 -4.42
C ASN A 102 4.84 20.02 -3.24
N ASP A 103 3.57 20.21 -2.87
CA ASP A 103 2.90 19.41 -1.84
C ASP A 103 2.70 17.97 -2.31
N PHE A 104 2.24 17.78 -3.55
CA PHE A 104 2.04 16.46 -4.15
C PHE A 104 3.36 15.71 -4.31
N VAL A 105 4.38 16.38 -4.88
CA VAL A 105 5.73 15.84 -5.07
C VAL A 105 6.35 15.51 -3.70
N GLY A 106 6.22 16.41 -2.72
CA GLY A 106 6.73 16.19 -1.37
C GLY A 106 6.05 15.01 -0.66
N GLU A 107 4.76 14.82 -0.87
CA GLU A 107 4.01 13.68 -0.32
C GLU A 107 4.51 12.34 -0.90
N LEU A 108 4.71 12.26 -2.22
CA LEU A 108 5.30 11.08 -2.85
C LEU A 108 6.74 10.88 -2.41
N ALA A 109 7.56 11.93 -2.34
CA ALA A 109 8.99 11.82 -2.02
C ALA A 109 9.20 11.30 -0.60
N ARG A 110 8.42 11.80 0.36
CA ARG A 110 8.44 11.28 1.75
C ARG A 110 8.00 9.82 1.82
N THR A 111 7.00 9.43 1.04
CA THR A 111 6.43 8.08 1.06
C THR A 111 7.34 7.06 0.38
N ALA A 112 7.85 7.37 -0.81
CA ALA A 112 8.74 6.50 -1.58
C ALA A 112 10.19 6.54 -1.08
N GLY A 113 10.54 7.49 -0.22
CA GLY A 113 11.90 7.75 0.22
C GLY A 113 12.42 6.87 1.34
N HIS A 114 13.63 7.22 1.78
CA HIS A 114 14.44 6.46 2.75
C HIS A 114 13.80 6.23 4.12
N ALA A 115 12.87 7.08 4.57
CA ALA A 115 12.27 6.99 5.90
C ALA A 115 10.96 6.18 5.94
N GLN A 116 10.40 5.85 4.77
CA GLN A 116 9.13 5.15 4.61
C GLN A 116 9.35 3.88 3.79
N LEU A 117 8.90 3.81 2.54
CA LEU A 117 8.87 2.58 1.75
C LEU A 117 10.21 1.85 1.71
N ILE A 118 11.31 2.58 1.46
CA ILE A 118 12.65 1.99 1.42
C ILE A 118 13.12 1.52 2.80
N ALA A 119 12.86 2.28 3.88
CA ALA A 119 13.16 1.82 5.23
C ALA A 119 12.35 0.58 5.61
N GLY A 120 11.10 0.47 5.16
CA GLY A 120 10.28 -0.72 5.34
C GLY A 120 10.88 -1.92 4.62
N GLN A 121 11.31 -1.73 3.38
CA GLN A 121 11.94 -2.79 2.59
C GLN A 121 13.27 -3.26 3.18
N VAL A 122 14.14 -2.33 3.58
CA VAL A 122 15.42 -2.66 4.23
C VAL A 122 15.18 -3.42 5.53
N ALA A 123 14.22 -2.99 6.35
CA ALA A 123 13.90 -3.67 7.59
C ALA A 123 13.28 -5.07 7.37
N ASP A 124 12.53 -5.29 6.28
CA ASP A 124 12.01 -6.61 5.88
C ASP A 124 13.19 -7.55 5.56
N LEU A 125 14.08 -7.13 4.66
CA LEU A 125 15.28 -7.90 4.27
C LEU A 125 16.21 -8.19 5.46
N GLU A 126 16.47 -7.20 6.32
CA GLU A 126 17.30 -7.40 7.51
C GLU A 126 16.68 -8.37 8.53
N GLY A 127 15.35 -8.49 8.52
CA GLY A 127 14.57 -9.37 9.39
C GLY A 127 14.46 -10.82 8.91
N GLU A 128 14.77 -11.10 7.64
CA GLU A 128 14.69 -12.45 7.09
C GLU A 128 15.61 -13.43 7.81
N GLY A 129 15.07 -14.62 8.13
CA GLY A 129 15.79 -15.66 8.88
C GLY A 129 16.14 -15.29 10.33
N LYS A 130 15.59 -14.21 10.89
CA LYS A 130 15.87 -13.76 12.26
C LYS A 130 14.59 -13.60 13.08
N PRO A 131 14.66 -13.73 14.42
CA PRO A 131 13.54 -13.38 15.29
C PRO A 131 13.21 -11.88 15.17
N VAL A 132 11.98 -11.57 14.77
CA VAL A 132 11.48 -10.20 14.65
C VAL A 132 10.56 -9.89 15.84
N SER A 133 10.81 -8.78 16.54
CA SER A 133 9.94 -8.31 17.60
C SER A 133 8.62 -7.74 17.06
N ARG A 134 7.58 -7.67 17.90
CA ARG A 134 6.32 -7.00 17.54
C ARG A 134 6.52 -5.55 17.06
N ALA A 135 7.50 -4.85 17.63
CA ALA A 135 7.79 -3.47 17.27
C ALA A 135 8.39 -3.37 15.87
N GLN A 136 9.32 -4.27 15.53
CA GLN A 136 9.93 -4.36 14.20
C GLN A 136 8.90 -4.81 13.14
N LEU A 137 8.07 -5.82 13.42
CA LEU A 137 7.04 -6.24 12.47
C LEU A 137 6.06 -5.10 12.16
N ARG A 138 5.62 -4.37 13.21
CA ARG A 138 4.81 -3.18 13.03
C ARG A 138 5.53 -2.10 12.22
N TYR A 139 6.82 -1.89 12.46
CA TYR A 139 7.65 -0.92 11.73
C TYR A 139 7.68 -1.23 10.22
N ILE A 140 7.83 -2.51 9.86
CA ILE A 140 7.81 -3.00 8.47
C ILE A 140 6.43 -2.75 7.86
N HIS A 141 5.35 -3.23 8.48
CA HIS A 141 3.98 -3.10 7.95
C HIS A 141 3.54 -1.64 7.77
N GLU A 142 3.90 -0.78 8.71
CA GLU A 142 3.60 0.66 8.63
C GLU A 142 4.27 1.33 7.42
N ARG A 143 5.47 0.88 7.04
CA ARG A 143 6.28 1.51 5.99
C ARG A 143 6.13 0.88 4.61
N LYS A 144 6.08 -0.45 4.52
CA LYS A 144 5.95 -1.20 3.26
C LYS A 144 4.52 -1.09 2.71
N THR A 145 3.52 -1.16 3.60
CA THR A 145 2.10 -1.21 3.21
C THR A 145 1.34 0.06 3.56
N SER A 146 1.30 0.45 4.84
CA SER A 146 0.42 1.55 5.27
C SER A 146 0.84 2.91 4.70
N ALA A 147 2.14 3.17 4.55
CA ALA A 147 2.63 4.45 4.03
C ALA A 147 2.06 4.77 2.64
N LEU A 148 2.09 3.80 1.72
CA LEU A 148 1.65 4.02 0.34
C LEU A 148 0.12 4.11 0.22
N LEU A 149 -0.64 3.38 1.04
CA LEU A 149 -2.09 3.53 1.15
C LEU A 149 -2.47 4.90 1.72
N THR A 150 -1.74 5.35 2.74
CA THR A 150 -1.90 6.67 3.36
C THR A 150 -1.62 7.79 2.37
N CYS A 151 -0.53 7.67 1.60
CA CYS A 151 -0.20 8.57 0.50
C CYS A 151 -1.32 8.63 -0.54
N SER A 152 -1.87 7.48 -0.93
CA SER A 152 -2.98 7.39 -1.90
C SER A 152 -4.17 8.25 -1.48
N VAL A 153 -4.69 8.04 -0.27
CA VAL A 153 -5.87 8.77 0.22
C VAL A 153 -5.56 10.25 0.46
N ARG A 154 -4.34 10.57 0.94
CA ARG A 154 -3.92 11.97 1.15
C ARG A 154 -3.87 12.73 -0.18
N LEU A 155 -3.25 12.17 -1.21
CA LEU A 155 -3.18 12.80 -2.53
C LEU A 155 -4.58 13.00 -3.15
N GLY A 156 -5.48 12.04 -2.97
CA GLY A 156 -6.89 12.19 -3.38
C GLY A 156 -7.59 13.34 -2.65
N GLY A 157 -7.42 13.44 -1.34
CA GLY A 157 -7.92 14.59 -0.58
C GLY A 157 -7.32 15.91 -1.04
N MET A 158 -6.01 15.95 -1.29
CA MET A 158 -5.32 17.16 -1.74
C MET A 158 -5.79 17.61 -3.13
N SER A 159 -6.04 16.70 -4.08
CA SER A 159 -6.61 17.05 -5.41
C SER A 159 -8.04 17.59 -5.32
N ALA A 160 -8.79 17.19 -4.29
CA ALA A 160 -10.11 17.72 -3.98
C ALA A 160 -10.07 18.96 -3.05
N ASN A 161 -8.90 19.56 -2.84
CA ASN A 161 -8.73 20.76 -2.00
C ASN A 161 -9.20 20.55 -0.55
N ALA A 162 -9.01 19.34 0.00
CA ALA A 162 -9.40 18.97 1.35
C ALA A 162 -9.01 20.03 2.40
N THR A 163 -9.85 20.19 3.42
CA THR A 163 -9.47 20.97 4.60
C THR A 163 -8.37 20.23 5.40
N PRO A 164 -7.58 20.93 6.23
CA PRO A 164 -6.60 20.27 7.11
C PRO A 164 -7.22 19.16 7.98
N ARG A 165 -8.46 19.36 8.44
CA ARG A 165 -9.20 18.35 9.22
C ARG A 165 -9.52 17.10 8.39
N GLN A 166 -9.96 17.26 7.14
CA GLN A 166 -10.21 16.14 6.24
C GLN A 166 -8.90 15.42 5.88
N LEU A 167 -7.84 16.15 5.57
CA LEU A 167 -6.55 15.53 5.24
C LEU A 167 -5.97 14.74 6.43
N GLN A 168 -6.09 15.26 7.66
CA GLN A 168 -5.71 14.52 8.86
C GLN A 168 -6.56 13.26 9.05
N ALA A 169 -7.88 13.35 8.82
CA ALA A 169 -8.78 12.21 8.88
C ALA A 169 -8.40 11.12 7.86
N LEU A 170 -8.10 11.49 6.61
CA LEU A 170 -7.59 10.55 5.59
C LEU A 170 -6.25 9.94 5.98
N THR A 171 -5.39 10.70 6.65
CA THR A 171 -4.09 10.21 7.12
C THR A 171 -4.27 9.11 8.16
N VAL A 172 -5.13 9.35 9.16
CA VAL A 172 -5.45 8.36 10.19
C VAL A 172 -6.14 7.13 9.56
N PHE A 173 -7.08 7.35 8.64
CA PHE A 173 -7.75 6.27 7.92
C PHE A 173 -6.75 5.38 7.17
N GLY A 174 -5.93 5.95 6.29
CA GLY A 174 -4.97 5.19 5.47
C GLY A 174 -3.97 4.40 6.30
N HIS A 175 -3.49 4.98 7.41
CA HIS A 175 -2.55 4.30 8.32
C HIS A 175 -3.17 3.07 8.96
N HIS A 176 -4.39 3.21 9.50
CA HIS A 176 -5.08 2.13 10.19
C HIS A 176 -5.59 1.05 9.24
N VAL A 177 -6.12 1.43 8.07
CA VAL A 177 -6.54 0.47 7.04
C VAL A 177 -5.36 -0.37 6.57
N GLY A 178 -4.23 0.26 6.27
CA GLY A 178 -3.04 -0.47 5.80
C GLY A 178 -2.50 -1.44 6.85
N LEU A 179 -2.49 -1.04 8.12
CA LEU A 179 -1.97 -1.89 9.19
C LEU A 179 -2.96 -3.02 9.50
N ALA A 180 -4.26 -2.73 9.53
CA ALA A 180 -5.30 -3.73 9.72
C ALA A 180 -5.28 -4.77 8.59
N PHE A 181 -5.15 -4.32 7.35
CA PHE A 181 -5.04 -5.19 6.18
C PHE A 181 -3.90 -6.21 6.34
N GLN A 182 -2.71 -5.76 6.74
CA GLN A 182 -1.58 -6.67 6.87
C GLN A 182 -1.73 -7.64 8.06
N VAL A 183 -2.28 -7.18 9.19
CA VAL A 183 -2.57 -8.08 10.33
C VAL A 183 -3.61 -9.14 9.95
N ILE A 184 -4.60 -8.78 9.12
CA ILE A 184 -5.61 -9.72 8.64
C ILE A 184 -4.99 -10.72 7.66
N ASP A 185 -4.15 -10.26 6.72
CA ASP A 185 -3.42 -11.13 5.79
C ASP A 185 -2.59 -12.18 6.55
N ASP A 186 -1.82 -11.74 7.56
CA ASP A 186 -1.07 -12.63 8.46
C ASP A 186 -1.96 -13.65 9.19
N ILE A 187 -3.20 -13.27 9.56
CA ILE A 187 -4.17 -14.18 10.19
C ILE A 187 -4.69 -15.21 9.19
N LEU A 188 -5.05 -14.77 7.99
CA LEU A 188 -5.59 -15.62 6.93
C LEU A 188 -4.54 -16.65 6.49
N ASP A 189 -3.27 -16.25 6.38
CA ASP A 189 -2.16 -17.12 5.99
C ASP A 189 -1.92 -18.30 6.95
N VAL A 190 -2.31 -18.16 8.21
CA VAL A 190 -2.19 -19.21 9.24
C VAL A 190 -3.49 -20.02 9.38
N THR A 191 -4.63 -19.51 8.90
CA THR A 191 -5.96 -20.11 9.17
C THR A 191 -6.64 -20.71 7.96
N LEU A 192 -6.26 -20.33 6.74
CA LEU A 192 -6.84 -20.84 5.50
C LEU A 192 -5.92 -21.83 4.80
N SER A 193 -6.49 -22.79 4.08
CA SER A 193 -5.72 -23.72 3.25
C SER A 193 -5.16 -23.02 2.00
N SER A 194 -4.14 -23.61 1.37
CA SER A 194 -3.53 -23.10 0.13
C SER A 194 -4.54 -22.91 -1.00
N GLU A 195 -5.56 -23.78 -1.06
CA GLU A 195 -6.63 -23.72 -2.06
C GLU A 195 -7.57 -22.53 -1.82
N GLN A 196 -7.77 -22.13 -0.56
CA GLN A 196 -8.65 -21.02 -0.18
C GLN A 196 -7.98 -19.65 -0.37
N LEU A 197 -6.66 -19.55 -0.20
CA LEU A 197 -5.90 -18.30 -0.35
C LEU A 197 -5.50 -17.99 -1.80
N GLY A 198 -5.55 -18.98 -2.71
CA GLY A 198 -5.05 -18.84 -4.08
C GLY A 198 -3.54 -18.63 -4.19
N LYS A 199 -2.80 -18.90 -3.09
CA LYS A 199 -1.34 -18.94 -2.97
C LYS A 199 -0.97 -20.10 -2.03
N THR A 200 0.26 -20.60 -2.08
CA THR A 200 0.73 -21.66 -1.16
C THR A 200 0.61 -21.19 0.29
N ALA A 201 -0.37 -21.72 1.05
CA ALA A 201 -0.49 -21.45 2.48
C ALA A 201 0.75 -21.97 3.20
N GLY A 202 1.22 -21.22 4.21
CA GLY A 202 2.41 -21.60 4.96
C GLY A 202 3.76 -21.30 4.28
N LYS A 203 3.81 -20.56 3.15
CA LYS A 203 5.07 -20.03 2.60
C LYS A 203 5.85 -19.27 3.70
N ASP A 204 5.16 -18.45 4.49
CA ASP A 204 5.77 -17.72 5.61
C ASP A 204 6.35 -18.63 6.70
N ALA A 205 5.73 -19.79 6.96
CA ALA A 205 6.28 -20.77 7.88
C ALA A 205 7.54 -21.46 7.31
N ALA A 206 7.60 -21.65 5.99
CA ALA A 206 8.75 -22.22 5.29
C ALA A 206 9.95 -21.26 5.22
N VAL A 207 9.69 -19.94 5.18
CA VAL A 207 10.73 -18.88 5.16
C VAL A 207 10.98 -18.29 6.56
N GLN A 208 10.38 -18.84 7.61
CA GLN A 208 10.43 -18.31 8.98
C GLN A 208 10.04 -16.82 9.08
N LYS A 209 9.16 -16.34 8.20
CA LYS A 209 8.73 -14.94 8.19
C LYS A 209 7.90 -14.66 9.44
N ALA A 210 8.22 -13.56 10.13
CA ALA A 210 7.54 -13.22 11.36
C ALA A 210 6.16 -12.62 11.07
N THR A 211 5.12 -13.20 11.64
CA THR A 211 3.73 -12.77 11.45
C THR A 211 3.10 -12.38 12.79
N TYR A 212 2.02 -11.61 12.76
CA TYR A 212 1.31 -11.26 14.00
C TYR A 212 0.89 -12.50 14.81
N PRO A 213 0.27 -13.55 14.22
CA PRO A 213 -0.06 -14.77 14.94
C PRO A 213 1.15 -15.47 15.57
N SER A 214 2.31 -15.49 14.93
CA SER A 214 3.51 -16.15 15.50
C SER A 214 4.10 -15.37 16.68
N ILE A 215 4.01 -14.03 16.69
CA ILE A 215 4.58 -13.18 17.74
C ILE A 215 3.65 -13.03 18.95
N VAL A 216 2.35 -12.82 18.73
CA VAL A 216 1.41 -12.49 19.82
C VAL A 216 0.29 -13.50 20.02
N GLY A 217 0.18 -14.51 19.14
CA GLY A 217 -0.89 -15.49 19.15
C GLY A 217 -2.15 -15.00 18.44
N LEU A 218 -2.86 -15.94 17.81
CA LEU A 218 -4.02 -15.69 16.94
C LEU A 218 -5.11 -14.83 17.61
N ALA A 219 -5.46 -15.13 18.87
CA ALA A 219 -6.50 -14.39 19.59
C ALA A 219 -6.14 -12.89 19.77
N LYS A 220 -4.88 -12.58 20.09
CA LYS A 220 -4.42 -11.19 20.23
C LYS A 220 -4.34 -10.51 18.86
N SER A 221 -3.90 -11.22 17.81
CA SER A 221 -3.90 -10.70 16.44
C SER A 221 -5.31 -10.29 15.98
N ARG A 222 -6.33 -11.12 16.24
CA ARG A 222 -7.73 -10.78 15.93
C ARG A 222 -8.21 -9.52 16.65
N LYS A 223 -7.85 -9.37 17.94
CA LYS A 223 -8.17 -8.16 18.70
C LYS A 223 -7.48 -6.92 18.12
N ILE A 224 -6.19 -7.03 17.76
CA ILE A 224 -5.45 -5.93 17.12
C ILE A 224 -6.11 -5.54 15.79
N ALA A 225 -6.45 -6.51 14.95
CA ALA A 225 -7.14 -6.27 13.69
C ALA A 225 -8.49 -5.55 13.90
N ALA A 226 -9.29 -5.99 14.86
CA ALA A 226 -10.57 -5.35 15.19
C ALA A 226 -10.39 -3.90 15.69
N ASP A 227 -9.42 -3.65 16.57
CA ASP A 227 -9.13 -2.31 17.08
C ASP A 227 -8.66 -1.35 15.98
N LEU A 228 -7.78 -1.81 15.08
CA LEU A 228 -7.31 -1.02 13.93
C LEU A 228 -8.45 -0.73 12.95
N THR A 229 -9.27 -1.73 12.67
CA THR A 229 -10.46 -1.61 11.83
C THR A 229 -11.43 -0.56 12.39
N ALA A 230 -11.75 -0.62 13.69
CA ALA A 230 -12.61 0.36 14.34
C ALA A 230 -12.05 1.79 14.25
N LYS A 231 -10.73 1.95 14.40
CA LYS A 231 -10.06 3.26 14.24
C LYS A 231 -10.11 3.79 12.81
N ALA A 232 -9.99 2.91 11.80
CA ALA A 232 -10.16 3.28 10.41
C ALA A 232 -11.56 3.88 10.15
N TYR A 233 -12.64 3.18 10.51
CA TYR A 233 -14.01 3.72 10.33
C TYR A 233 -14.25 4.97 11.16
N ALA A 234 -13.74 5.04 12.39
CA ALA A 234 -13.87 6.24 13.22
C ALA A 234 -13.26 7.47 12.55
N ALA A 235 -12.15 7.30 11.82
CA ALA A 235 -11.50 8.38 11.08
C ALA A 235 -12.35 8.90 9.91
N LEU A 236 -13.34 8.14 9.41
CA LEU A 236 -14.22 8.58 8.32
C LEU A 236 -15.44 9.39 8.78
N LYS A 237 -15.77 9.40 10.09
CA LYS A 237 -16.89 10.16 10.64
C LYS A 237 -16.93 11.65 10.24
N PRO A 238 -15.81 12.38 10.14
CA PRO A 238 -15.81 13.79 9.73
C PRO A 238 -16.34 14.06 8.31
N PHE A 239 -16.42 13.04 7.44
CA PHE A 239 -16.94 13.16 6.07
C PHE A 239 -18.47 13.10 5.99
N LYS A 240 -19.17 12.92 7.12
CA LYS A 240 -20.64 13.04 7.22
C LYS A 240 -21.40 12.27 6.12
N GLY A 241 -21.02 11.01 5.89
CA GLY A 241 -21.64 10.14 4.90
C GLY A 241 -21.14 10.30 3.46
N GLN A 242 -20.15 11.18 3.20
CA GLN A 242 -19.55 11.31 1.86
C GLN A 242 -18.45 10.28 1.60
N ALA A 243 -18.00 9.55 2.61
CA ALA A 243 -16.92 8.56 2.51
C ALA A 243 -17.39 7.15 2.10
N VAL A 244 -18.57 7.00 1.49
CA VAL A 244 -19.19 5.69 1.17
C VAL A 244 -18.24 4.77 0.40
N ALA A 245 -17.55 5.29 -0.62
CA ALA A 245 -16.59 4.50 -1.39
C ALA A 245 -15.38 4.05 -0.54
N LEU A 246 -14.88 4.90 0.37
CA LEU A 246 -13.80 4.53 1.29
C LEU A 246 -14.25 3.48 2.31
N GLU A 247 -15.48 3.57 2.80
CA GLU A 247 -16.08 2.58 3.70
C GLU A 247 -16.23 1.22 3.01
N ALA A 248 -16.72 1.21 1.76
CA ALA A 248 -16.84 -0.02 0.96
C ALA A 248 -15.47 -0.66 0.66
N LEU A 249 -14.45 0.16 0.37
CA LEU A 249 -13.08 -0.32 0.17
C LEU A 249 -12.47 -0.85 1.48
N ALA A 250 -12.72 -0.20 2.61
CA ALA A 250 -12.32 -0.72 3.91
C ALA A 250 -13.01 -2.05 4.22
N ASP A 251 -14.32 -2.18 3.94
CA ASP A 251 -15.04 -3.44 4.05
C ASP A 251 -14.38 -4.53 3.20
N TYR A 252 -14.11 -4.23 1.92
CA TYR A 252 -13.44 -5.16 1.02
C TYR A 252 -12.04 -5.58 1.50
N LEU A 253 -11.30 -4.72 2.22
CA LEU A 253 -9.97 -5.04 2.71
C LEU A 253 -9.97 -5.75 4.06
N LEU A 254 -10.94 -5.44 4.93
CA LEU A 254 -10.90 -5.79 6.34
C LEU A 254 -11.89 -6.89 6.73
N LYS A 255 -12.88 -7.20 5.89
CA LYS A 255 -13.86 -8.27 6.10
C LYS A 255 -13.66 -9.43 5.13
N ARG A 256 -12.41 -9.71 4.75
CA ARG A 256 -12.08 -10.77 3.80
C ARG A 256 -12.05 -12.13 4.49
N ASP A 257 -12.74 -13.08 3.87
CA ASP A 257 -12.71 -14.50 4.25
C ASP A 257 -11.77 -15.33 3.35
N HIS A 258 -11.05 -14.68 2.43
CA HIS A 258 -10.10 -15.25 1.46
C HIS A 258 -9.15 -14.18 0.92
#